data_AF-A0A089QN06-F1
#
_entry.id   AF-A0A089QN06-F1
#
_cell.length_a   1.000
_cell.length_b   1.000
_cell.length_c   1.000
_cell.angle_alpha   90.00
_cell.angle_beta   90.00
_cell.angle_gamma   90.00
#
_symmetry.space_group_name_H-M   'P 1'
#
loop_
_entity.id
_entity.type
_entity.pdbx_description
1 polymer ?
#
loop_
_entity_poly.entity_id
_entity_poly.type
_entity_poly.pdbx_seq_one_letter_code
_entity_poly.pdbx_strand_id
1 'polypeptide(L)' 'MELSNKPILPGSFVVVKDNNSIYRGYKGFVQRVTKKSAAVLFEGGNWDKLITFQLTNLEIV' A
#
# COMPACT_ATOMS: atom_id res chain seq x y z
N MET A 1 13.61 -6.98 -19.64
CA MET A 1 13.06 -7.37 -18.33
C MET A 1 12.13 -6.24 -17.93
N GLU A 2 10.85 -6.32 -18.32
CA GLU A 2 9.89 -5.31 -17.86
C GLU A 2 9.81 -5.44 -16.35
N LEU A 3 10.42 -4.49 -15.63
CA LEU A 3 9.92 -4.13 -14.31
C LEU A 3 8.48 -3.71 -14.58
N SER A 4 7.54 -4.64 -14.40
CA SER A 4 6.13 -4.38 -14.52
C SER A 4 5.79 -3.37 -13.43
N ASN A 5 6.03 -2.09 -13.72
CA ASN A 5 5.72 -0.98 -12.85
C ASN A 5 4.22 -0.76 -12.96
N LYS A 6 3.47 -1.78 -12.53
CA LYS A 6 2.02 -1.81 -12.60
C LYS A 6 1.54 -0.61 -11.79
N PRO A 7 0.68 0.24 -12.36
CA PRO A 7 0.19 1.40 -11.65
C PRO A 7 -0.60 0.94 -10.41
N ILE A 8 -0.33 1.58 -9.28
CA ILE A 8 -1.12 1.37 -8.06
C ILE A 8 -2.41 2.19 -8.21
N LEU A 9 -3.55 1.52 -8.20
CA LEU A 9 -4.88 2.10 -8.34
C LEU A 9 -5.72 1.81 -7.09
N PRO A 10 -6.82 2.56 -6.85
CA PRO A 10 -7.82 2.14 -5.87
C PRO A 10 -8.28 0.70 -6.15
N GLY A 11 -8.33 -0.13 -5.11
CA GLY A 11 -8.59 -1.57 -5.18
C GLY A 11 -7.34 -2.45 -5.30
N SER A 12 -6.15 -1.89 -5.60
CA SER A 12 -4.92 -2.68 -5.66
C SER A 12 -4.55 -3.25 -4.29
N PHE A 13 -4.12 -4.51 -4.28
CA PHE A 13 -3.55 -5.15 -3.11
C PHE A 13 -2.03 -4.87 -3.07
N VAL A 14 -1.56 -4.30 -1.97
CA VAL A 14 -0.18 -3.84 -1.85
C VAL A 14 0.47 -4.33 -0.57
N VAL A 15 1.79 -4.41 -0.58
CA VAL A 15 2.64 -4.62 0.60
C VAL A 15 3.48 -3.38 0.87
N VAL A 16 3.65 -3.05 2.14
CA VAL A 16 4.56 -1.97 2.56
C VAL A 16 6.00 -2.49 2.56
N LYS A 17 6.87 -1.90 1.74
CA LYS A 17 8.29 -2.29 1.63
C LYS A 17 9.27 -1.36 2.35
N ASP A 18 8.78 -0.29 2.97
CA ASP A 18 9.62 0.66 3.70
C ASP A 18 10.28 0.02 4.92
N ASN A 19 11.62 -0.05 4.92
CA ASN A 19 12.40 -0.66 5.99
C ASN A 19 12.31 0.10 7.32
N ASN A 20 11.97 1.39 7.30
CA ASN A 20 11.87 2.22 8.50
C ASN A 20 10.44 2.31 9.05
N SER A 21 9.47 1.64 8.42
CA SER A 21 8.08 1.65 8.85
C SER A 21 7.77 0.49 9.78
N ILE A 22 7.00 0.75 10.84
CA ILE A 22 6.41 -0.31 11.67
C ILE A 22 5.41 -1.20 10.91
N TYR A 23 4.94 -0.73 9.73
CA TYR A 23 4.04 -1.47 8.86
C TYR A 23 4.78 -2.29 7.80
N ARG A 24 6.11 -2.37 7.83
CA ARG A 24 6.89 -3.16 6.86
C ARG A 24 6.39 -4.60 6.79
N GLY A 25 6.10 -5.07 5.58
CA GLY A 25 5.56 -6.41 5.31
C GLY A 25 4.05 -6.55 5.49
N TYR A 26 3.37 -5.54 6.05
CA TYR A 26 1.91 -5.53 6.12
C TYR A 26 1.32 -5.38 4.73
N LYS A 27 0.21 -6.09 4.51
CA LYS A 27 -0.54 -6.08 3.25
C LYS A 27 -1.90 -5.46 3.45
N GLY A 28 -2.39 -4.74 2.46
CA GLY A 28 -3.71 -4.10 2.54
C GLY A 28 -4.21 -3.62 1.19
N PHE A 29 -5.41 -3.06 1.20
CA PHE A 29 -6.09 -2.57 0.01
C PHE A 29 -5.96 -1.06 -0.14
N VAL A 30 -5.60 -0.60 -1.32
CA VAL A 30 -5.56 0.82 -1.62
C VAL A 30 -6.98 1.35 -1.76
N GLN A 31 -7.36 2.34 -0.93
CA GLN A 31 -8.69 2.95 -0.96
C GLN A 31 -8.73 4.20 -1.85
N ARG A 32 -7.65 4.98 -1.84
CA ARG A 32 -7.53 6.20 -2.65
C ARG A 32 -6.07 6.50 -2.95
N VAL A 33 -5.83 7.13 -4.10
CA VAL A 33 -4.50 7.52 -4.58
C VAL A 33 -4.49 9.02 -4.88
N THR A 34 -3.41 9.68 -4.52
CA THR A 34 -3.10 11.07 -4.91
C THR A 34 -1.79 11.07 -5.72
N LYS A 35 -1.28 12.26 -6.10
CA LYS A 35 -0.09 12.38 -6.95
C LYS A 35 1.14 11.59 -6.47
N LYS A 36 1.34 11.44 -5.15
CA LYS A 36 2.55 10.82 -4.58
C LYS A 36 2.29 9.78 -3.50
N SER A 37 1.05 9.67 -3.02
CA SER A 37 0.70 8.81 -1.89
C SER A 37 -0.56 8.01 -2.14
N ALA A 38 -0.69 6.88 -1.45
CA ALA A 38 -1.89 6.06 -1.43
C ALA A 38 -2.31 5.78 0.00
N ALA A 39 -3.62 5.80 0.26
CA ALA A 39 -4.18 5.35 1.53
C ALA A 39 -4.47 3.85 1.45
N VAL A 40 -3.87 3.08 2.35
CA VAL A 40 -3.97 1.63 2.44
C VAL A 40 -4.80 1.28 3.67
N LEU A 41 -5.86 0.49 3.44
CA LEU A 41 -6.70 -0.09 4.47
C LEU A 41 -6.08 -1.41 4.93
N PHE A 42 -5.80 -1.50 6.21
CA PHE A 42 -5.42 -2.73 6.88
C PHE A 42 -6.61 -3.23 7.70
N GLU A 43 -6.96 -4.49 7.51
CA GLU A 43 -8.04 -5.17 8.22
C GLU A 43 -7.43 -6.23 9.14
N GLY A 44 -7.92 -6.31 10.38
CA GLY A 44 -7.44 -7.27 11.37
C GLY A 44 -8.43 -7.47 12.50
N GLY A 45 -9.10 -8.63 12.52
CA GLY A 45 -10.17 -8.90 13.49
C GLY A 45 -11.35 -7.96 13.27
N ASN A 46 -11.77 -7.26 14.33
CA ASN A 46 -12.89 -6.29 14.28
C ASN A 46 -12.42 -4.84 14.02
N TRP A 47 -11.16 -4.65 13.66
CA TRP A 47 -10.58 -3.31 13.52
C TRP A 47 -10.03 -3.10 12.12
N ASP A 48 -10.38 -1.94 11.58
CA ASP A 48 -9.84 -1.43 10.34
C ASP A 48 -9.00 -0.18 10.60
N LYS A 49 -7.86 -0.07 9.91
CA LYS A 49 -6.98 1.09 10.04
C LYS A 49 -6.55 1.56 8.66
N LEU A 50 -6.86 2.82 8.35
CA LEU A 50 -6.48 3.48 7.10
C LEU A 50 -5.22 4.32 7.31
N ILE A 51 -4.12 3.97 6.65
CA ILE A 51 -2.83 4.67 6.76
C ILE A 51 -2.36 5.12 5.37
N THR A 52 -1.79 6.32 5.29
CA THR A 52 -1.27 6.87 4.02
C THR A 52 0.23 6.64 3.90
N PHE A 53 0.67 6.09 2.77
CA PHE A 53 2.07 5.86 2.45
C PHE A 53 2.45 6.57 1.15
N GLN A 54 3.74 6.88 1.00
CA GLN A 54 4.29 7.26 -0.31
C GLN A 54 4.20 6.07 -1.26
N LEU A 55 3.88 6.31 -2.54
CA LEU A 55 3.79 5.26 -3.55
C LEU A 55 5.11 4.49 -3.70
N THR A 56 6.25 5.15 -3.49
CA THR A 56 7.59 4.54 -3.51
C THR A 56 7.79 3.49 -2.42
N ASN A 57 6.98 3.53 -1.37
CA ASN A 57 7.08 2.65 -0.19
C ASN A 57 6.12 1.46 -0.28
N LEU A 58 5.38 1.35 -1.38
CA LEU A 58 4.42 0.29 -1.65
C LEU A 58 4.90 -0.57 -2.83
N GLU A 59 4.46 -1.82 -2.84
CA GLU A 59 4.66 -2.75 -3.93
C GLU A 59 3.38 -3.54 -4.17
N ILE A 60 3.02 -3.75 -5.42
CA ILE A 60 1.84 -4.57 -5.78
C ILE A 60 2.18 -6.03 -5.54
N VAL A 61 1.23 -6.75 -4.93
CA VAL A 61 1.30 -8.19 -4.67
C VAL A 61 0.57 -8.97 -5.77
#